data_AF-A0ABD5DY80-F1
#
_entry.id   AF-A0ABD5DY80-F1
#
_cell.length_a   1.000
_cell.length_b   1.000
_cell.length_c   1.000
_cell.angle_alpha   90.00
_cell.angle_beta   90.00
_cell.angle_gamma   90.00
#
_symmetry.space_group_name_H-M   'P 1'
#
loop_
_entity.id
_entity.type
_entity.pdbx_description
1 polymer ?
#
loop_
_entity_poly.entity_id
_entity_poly.type
_entity_poly.pdbx_seq_one_letter_code
_entity_poly.pdbx_strand_id
1 'polypeptide(L)'
;YLESYSEYGQNIFDRYVTYADFWIQDQEYRDPDTGQLFDRESLNAELEKIEKPAGISNPKDFRNEIVNFVLRARANNSGRN
;
A
#
# COMPACT_ATOMS: atom_id res chain seq x y z
N TYR A 1 12.37 -14.87 -18.42
CA TYR A 1 12.24 -15.28 -17.00
C TYR A 1 12.72 -14.16 -16.06
N LEU A 2 12.38 -12.89 -16.38
CA LEU A 2 12.77 -11.70 -15.60
C LEU A 2 11.69 -10.60 -15.62
N GLU A 3 10.51 -10.87 -16.20
CA GLU A 3 9.35 -9.97 -16.19
C GLU A 3 8.46 -10.19 -14.95
N SER A 4 8.55 -11.37 -14.33
CA SER A 4 7.75 -11.71 -13.14
C SER A 4 8.28 -11.10 -11.84
N TYR A 5 9.58 -10.77 -11.76
CA TYR A 5 10.14 -10.09 -10.59
C TYR A 5 9.81 -8.59 -10.58
N SER A 6 9.67 -7.97 -11.76
CA SER A 6 9.17 -6.58 -11.87
C SER A 6 7.70 -6.49 -11.49
N GLU A 7 6.87 -7.46 -11.90
CA GLU A 7 5.47 -7.52 -11.45
C GLU A 7 5.36 -7.76 -9.94
N TYR A 8 6.17 -8.66 -9.37
CA TYR A 8 6.13 -8.95 -7.93
C TYR A 8 6.44 -7.72 -7.08
N GLY A 9 7.47 -6.95 -7.43
CA GLY A 9 7.84 -5.72 -6.71
C GLY A 9 6.85 -4.57 -6.89
N GLN A 10 6.31 -4.38 -8.10
CA GLN A 10 5.25 -3.39 -8.36
C GLN A 10 3.95 -3.78 -7.63
N ASN A 11 3.59 -5.07 -7.62
CA ASN A 11 2.42 -5.58 -6.91
C ASN A 11 2.57 -5.35 -5.40
N ILE A 12 3.75 -5.57 -4.81
CA ILE A 12 3.95 -5.32 -3.37
C ILE A 12 3.82 -3.84 -3.03
N PHE A 13 4.42 -2.95 -3.80
CA PHE A 13 4.33 -1.51 -3.52
C PHE A 13 2.90 -0.98 -3.71
N ASP A 14 2.25 -1.29 -4.83
CA ASP A 14 0.88 -0.83 -5.08
C ASP A 14 -0.11 -1.42 -4.07
N ARG A 15 0.09 -2.69 -3.69
CA ARG A 15 -0.70 -3.34 -2.62
C ARG A 15 -0.45 -2.68 -1.27
N TYR A 16 0.79 -2.37 -0.93
CA TYR A 16 1.13 -1.66 0.31
C TYR A 16 0.43 -0.30 0.36
N VAL A 17 0.52 0.50 -0.71
CA VAL A 17 -0.12 1.81 -0.79
C VAL A 17 -1.64 1.68 -0.64
N THR A 18 -2.24 0.71 -1.32
CA THR A 18 -3.68 0.43 -1.23
C THR A 18 -4.07 0.07 0.20
N TYR A 19 -3.40 -0.91 0.82
CA TYR A 19 -3.70 -1.34 2.18
C TYR A 19 -3.50 -0.21 3.19
N ALA A 20 -2.45 0.60 3.01
CA ALA A 20 -2.18 1.77 3.86
C ALA A 20 -3.29 2.81 3.74
N ASP A 21 -3.80 3.08 2.53
CA ASP A 21 -4.90 4.02 2.30
C ASP A 21 -6.19 3.56 2.99
N PHE A 22 -6.60 2.31 2.78
CA PHE A 22 -7.77 1.72 3.47
C PHE A 22 -7.60 1.73 5.00
N TRP A 23 -6.40 1.41 5.49
CA TRP A 23 -6.11 1.47 6.93
C TRP A 23 -6.18 2.90 7.48
N ILE A 24 -5.72 3.92 6.75
CA ILE A 24 -5.83 5.32 7.17
C ILE A 24 -7.31 5.75 7.20
N GLN A 25 -8.08 5.36 6.18
CA GLN A 25 -9.50 5.71 6.04
C GLN A 25 -10.44 4.93 6.96
N ASP A 26 -9.92 3.97 7.73
CA ASP A 26 -10.72 3.09 8.59
C ASP A 26 -11.78 2.28 7.81
N GLN A 27 -11.42 1.86 6.59
CA GLN A 27 -12.29 1.11 5.71
C GLN A 27 -11.81 -0.32 5.53
N GLU A 28 -12.76 -1.22 5.33
CA GLU A 28 -12.48 -2.61 4.97
C GLU A 28 -12.04 -2.69 3.51
N TYR A 29 -11.02 -3.51 3.26
CA TYR A 29 -10.57 -3.78 1.90
C TYR A 29 -11.07 -5.16 1.46
N ARG A 30 -11.68 -5.22 0.27
CA ARG A 30 -12.01 -6.49 -0.38
C ARG A 30 -11.05 -6.73 -1.53
N ASP A 31 -10.26 -7.78 -1.41
CA ASP A 31 -9.33 -8.20 -2.44
C ASP A 31 -10.12 -8.68 -3.68
N PRO A 32 -9.92 -8.06 -4.86
CA PRO A 32 -10.71 -8.36 -6.05
C PRO A 32 -10.36 -9.71 -6.69
N ASP A 33 -9.16 -10.23 -6.43
CA ASP A 33 -8.66 -11.47 -7.04
C ASP A 33 -9.11 -12.70 -6.24
N THR A 34 -9.06 -12.60 -4.92
CA THR A 34 -9.37 -13.70 -3.99
C THR A 34 -10.76 -13.58 -3.35
N GLY A 35 -11.36 -12.38 -3.38
CA GLY A 35 -12.60 -12.07 -2.68
C GLY A 35 -12.46 -11.94 -1.17
N GLN A 36 -11.24 -12.04 -0.62
CA GLN A 36 -10.96 -11.96 0.81
C GLN A 36 -11.25 -10.55 1.35
N LEU A 37 -11.90 -10.48 2.51
CA LEU A 37 -12.13 -9.25 3.24
C LEU A 37 -11.04 -9.06 4.30
N PHE A 38 -10.48 -7.85 4.32
CA PHE A 38 -9.47 -7.42 5.27
C PHE A 38 -10.06 -6.28 6.12
N ASP A 39 -10.18 -6.54 7.41
CA ASP A 39 -10.50 -5.52 8.41
C ASP A 39 -9.25 -4.71 8.79
N ARG A 40 -9.43 -3.69 9.63
CA ARG A 40 -8.34 -2.81 10.05
C ARG A 40 -7.18 -3.54 10.72
N GLU A 41 -7.47 -4.57 11.51
CA GLU A 41 -6.44 -5.35 12.20
C GLU A 41 -5.65 -6.22 11.22
N SER A 42 -6.34 -6.86 10.27
CA SER A 42 -5.74 -7.67 9.21
C SER A 42 -4.87 -6.80 8.29
N LEU A 43 -5.37 -5.62 7.89
CA LEU A 43 -4.59 -4.64 7.13
C LEU A 43 -3.32 -4.23 7.89
N ASN A 44 -3.44 -3.96 9.20
CA ASN A 44 -2.28 -3.64 10.03
C ASN A 44 -1.24 -4.77 10.02
N ALA A 45 -1.69 -6.02 10.16
CA ALA A 45 -0.81 -7.18 10.16
C ALA A 45 -0.06 -7.35 8.83
N GLU A 46 -0.75 -7.15 7.69
CA GLU A 46 -0.10 -7.21 6.37
C GLU A 46 0.93 -6.08 6.17
N LEU A 47 0.60 -4.86 6.59
CA LEU A 47 1.52 -3.71 6.50
C LEU A 47 2.76 -3.91 7.39
N GLU A 48 2.57 -4.42 8.61
CA GLU A 48 3.69 -4.69 9.54
C GLU A 48 4.68 -5.73 9.02
N LYS A 49 4.25 -6.71 8.22
CA LYS A 49 5.15 -7.71 7.60
C LYS A 49 6.20 -7.05 6.70
N ILE A 50 5.91 -5.88 6.15
CA ILE A 50 6.81 -5.11 5.30
C ILE A 50 7.56 -4.06 6.13
N GLU A 51 6.86 -3.39 7.05
CA GLU A 51 7.41 -2.28 7.82
C GLU A 51 8.46 -2.70 8.86
N LYS A 52 8.25 -3.83 9.53
CA LYS A 52 9.18 -4.39 10.52
C LYS A 52 10.55 -4.72 9.93
N PRO A 53 10.67 -5.52 8.84
CA PRO A 53 11.98 -5.80 8.25
C PRO A 53 12.61 -4.55 7.61
N ALA A 54 11.83 -3.56 7.21
CA ALA A 54 12.33 -2.27 6.73
C ALA A 54 12.83 -1.34 7.86
N GLY A 55 12.63 -1.70 9.14
CA GLY A 55 13.06 -0.89 10.28
C GLY A 55 12.22 0.38 10.50
N ILE A 56 10.97 0.39 10.03
CA ILE A 56 10.08 1.55 10.18
C ILE A 56 9.56 1.61 11.62
N SER A 57 9.97 2.64 12.36
CA SER A 57 9.66 2.81 13.78
C SER A 57 8.34 3.52 14.05
N ASN A 58 7.83 4.31 13.09
CA ASN A 58 6.55 5.00 13.19
C ASN A 58 5.65 4.66 11.98
N PRO A 59 4.96 3.50 12.03
CA PRO A 59 4.14 3.01 10.93
C PRO A 59 3.04 3.97 10.49
N LYS A 60 2.41 4.65 11.45
CA LYS A 60 1.27 5.54 11.17
C LYS A 60 1.71 6.72 10.31
N ASP A 61 2.77 7.41 10.69
CA ASP A 61 3.25 8.56 9.93
C ASP A 61 3.81 8.14 8.58
N PHE A 62 4.56 7.03 8.54
CA PHE A 62 5.10 6.50 7.29
C PHE A 62 3.99 6.13 6.28
N ARG A 63 2.94 5.43 6.72
CA ARG A 63 1.77 5.11 5.88
C ARG A 63 1.15 6.39 5.30
N ASN A 64 0.96 7.41 6.14
CA ASN A 64 0.41 8.70 5.69
C ASN A 64 1.32 9.40 4.68
N GLU A 65 2.63 9.41 4.90
CA GLU A 65 3.60 10.03 3.99
C GLU A 65 3.60 9.37 2.62
N ILE A 66 3.63 8.03 2.58
CA ILE A 66 3.63 7.24 1.34
C ILE A 66 2.33 7.44 0.56
N VAL A 67 1.16 7.34 1.21
CA VAL A 67 -0.13 7.55 0.54
C VAL A 67 -0.22 8.97 -0.04
N ASN A 68 0.15 9.98 0.73
CA ASN A 68 0.16 11.37 0.26
C ASN A 68 1.17 11.60 -0.88
N PHE A 69 2.34 10.96 -0.82
CA PHE A 69 3.33 11.01 -1.90
C PHE A 69 2.75 10.45 -3.20
N VAL A 70 2.12 9.27 -3.15
CA VAL A 70 1.52 8.64 -4.34
C VAL A 70 0.36 9.45 -4.89
N LEU A 71 -0.52 9.98 -4.03
CA LEU A 71 -1.62 10.87 -4.46
C LEU A 71 -1.09 12.11 -5.17
N ARG A 72 -0.06 12.77 -4.62
CA ARG A 72 0.60 13.91 -5.26
C ARG A 72 1.30 13.54 -6.56
N ALA A 73 2.00 12.41 -6.60
CA ALA A 73 2.68 11.94 -7.80
C ALA A 73 1.68 11.66 -8.93
N ARG A 74 0.54 11.03 -8.63
CA ARG A 74 -0.55 10.80 -9.58
C ARG A 74 -1.16 12.11 -10.07
N ALA A 75 -1.46 13.04 -9.16
CA ALA A 75 -2.00 14.35 -9.51
C ALA A 75 -1.03 15.17 -10.38
N ASN A 76 0.28 15.12 -10.08
CA ASN A 76 1.31 15.81 -10.86
C ASN A 76 1.60 15.14 -12.22
N ASN A 77 1.32 13.83 -12.36
CA ASN A 77 1.45 13.13 -13.63
C ASN A 77 0.24 13.39 -14.56
N SER A 78 -0.90 13.83 -14.00
CA SER A 78 -2.05 14.37 -14.75
C SER A 78 -1.86 15.83 -15.20
N GLY A 79 -0.65 16.38 -15.08
CA GLY A 79 -0.28 17.74 -15.54
C GLY A 79 0.60 17.79 -16.79
N ARG A 80 0.84 16.65 -17.47
CA ARG A 80 1.44 16.64 -18.81
C ARG A 80 0.34 16.59 -19.87
N ASN A 81 -0.10 17.78 -20.30
CA ASN A 81 -0.70 18.00 -21.62
C ASN A 81 0.39 18.02 -22.69
#